data_AF-A0A7S0CHF7-F1
#
_entry.id   AF-A0A7S0CHF7-F1
#
_cell.length_a   1.000
_cell.length_b   1.000
_cell.length_c   1.000
_cell.angle_alpha   90.00
_cell.angle_beta   90.00
_cell.angle_gamma   90.00
#
_symmetry.space_group_name_H-M   'P 1'
#
loop_
_entity.id
_entity.type
_entity.pdbx_description
1 polymer ?
#
loop_
_entity_poly.entity_id
_entity_poly.type
_entity_poly.pdbx_seq_one_letter_code
_entity_poly.pdbx_strand_id
1 'polypeptide(L)'
;ADKDQVLDLTSCTEIRRASSPDPTSSNMRGTPILRQKCTNTDMASRSFSLIFPDRTVDITALNDDQYKMLLDGFSALIYRLKIATASAMRKQEKFRKASTQKETHKSRK
;
A
#
# COMPACT_ATOMS: atom_id res chain seq x y z
N ALA A 1 -10.73 15.46 -16.57
CA ALA A 1 -10.48 14.72 -15.33
C ALA A 1 -9.12 15.16 -14.83
N ASP A 2 -9.09 15.80 -13.66
CA ASP A 2 -7.89 16.34 -13.05
C ASP A 2 -6.94 15.18 -12.71
N LYS A 3 -5.74 15.15 -13.31
CA LYS A 3 -4.82 13.99 -13.20
C LYS A 3 -4.28 13.81 -11.78
N ASP A 4 -4.40 14.83 -10.93
CA ASP A 4 -3.89 14.84 -9.56
C ASP A 4 -4.73 14.02 -8.56
N GLN A 5 -5.92 13.56 -8.96
CA GLN A 5 -6.79 12.75 -8.09
C GLN A 5 -6.63 11.23 -8.27
N VAL A 6 -5.78 10.77 -9.20
CA VAL A 6 -5.56 9.33 -9.40
C VAL A 6 -4.58 8.79 -8.36
N LEU A 7 -4.99 7.78 -7.61
CA LEU A 7 -4.17 7.12 -6.59
C LEU A 7 -3.53 5.85 -7.18
N ASP A 8 -2.21 5.86 -7.32
CA ASP A 8 -1.46 4.65 -7.70
C ASP A 8 -1.28 3.72 -6.49
N LEU A 9 -2.10 2.67 -6.43
CA LEU A 9 -2.07 1.67 -5.36
C LEU A 9 -0.82 0.78 -5.36
N THR A 10 -0.02 0.77 -6.43
CA THR A 10 1.20 -0.06 -6.48
C THR A 10 2.27 0.44 -5.50
N SER A 11 2.25 1.74 -5.19
CA SER A 11 3.15 2.38 -4.23
C SER A 11 2.64 2.34 -2.78
N CYS A 12 1.46 1.76 -2.52
CA CYS A 12 0.92 1.66 -1.17
C CYS A 12 1.75 0.70 -0.31
N THR A 13 2.34 1.22 0.74
CA THR A 13 3.24 0.47 1.62
C THR A 13 2.45 -0.31 2.65
N GLU A 14 1.44 0.30 3.25
CA GLU A 14 0.68 -0.23 4.38
C GLU A 14 -0.77 0.28 4.39
N ILE A 15 -1.68 -0.56 4.89
CA ILE A 15 -3.01 -0.14 5.31
C ILE A 15 -3.07 -0.16 6.84
N ARG A 16 -3.34 0.98 7.47
CA ARG A 16 -3.35 1.13 8.92
C ARG A 16 -4.75 1.45 9.43
N ARG A 17 -5.31 0.58 10.26
CA ARG A 17 -6.58 0.84 10.95
C ARG A 17 -6.39 1.93 12.00
N ALA A 18 -7.41 2.75 12.24
CA ALA A 18 -7.33 3.75 13.31
C ALA A 18 -7.12 3.12 14.70
N SER A 19 -7.57 1.88 14.88
CA SER A 19 -7.36 1.09 16.11
C SER A 19 -6.01 0.36 16.16
N SER A 20 -5.23 0.31 15.08
CA SER A 20 -3.90 -0.34 15.10
C SER A 20 -2.91 0.49 15.94
N PRO A 21 -1.99 -0.12 16.70
CA PRO A 21 -0.95 0.60 17.43
C PRO A 21 -0.06 1.45 16.50
N ASP A 22 0.37 2.61 16.97
CA ASP A 22 1.35 3.44 16.28
C ASP A 22 2.75 2.80 16.42
N PRO A 23 3.49 2.56 15.33
CA PRO A 23 4.81 1.94 15.40
C PRO A 23 5.85 2.79 16.15
N THR A 24 5.64 4.10 16.27
CA THR A 24 6.55 5.02 16.95
C THR A 24 6.19 5.27 18.41
N SER A 25 4.96 4.92 18.81
CA SER A 25 4.48 5.13 20.18
C SER A 25 3.46 4.07 20.57
N SER A 26 3.86 3.19 21.48
CA SER A 26 3.02 2.10 21.99
C SER A 26 1.69 2.55 22.61
N ASN A 27 1.62 3.80 23.05
CA ASN A 27 0.44 4.36 23.72
C ASN A 27 -0.53 5.04 22.75
N MET A 28 -0.16 5.17 21.48
CA MET A 28 -0.98 5.80 20.45
C MET A 28 -1.50 4.76 19.45
N ARG A 29 -2.63 5.06 18.82
CA ARG A 29 -3.25 4.24 17.76
C ARG A 29 -3.45 5.06 16.49
N GLY A 30 -3.54 4.39 15.34
CA GLY A 30 -3.77 5.01 14.03
C GLY A 30 -2.63 5.91 13.56
N THR A 31 -2.91 6.71 12.54
CA THR A 31 -2.02 7.79 12.08
C THR A 31 -2.27 9.07 12.90
N PRO A 32 -1.34 10.03 12.93
CA PRO A 32 -1.55 11.32 13.59
C PRO A 32 -2.82 12.05 13.12
N ILE A 33 -3.14 11.98 11.82
CA ILE A 33 -4.34 12.60 11.26
C ILE A 33 -5.61 11.91 11.76
N LEU A 34 -5.67 10.58 11.74
CA LEU A 34 -6.81 9.85 12.28
C LEU A 34 -7.01 10.14 13.77
N ARG A 35 -5.94 10.26 14.57
CA ARG A 35 -6.05 10.67 15.99
C ARG A 35 -6.67 12.05 16.15
N GLN A 36 -6.33 12.99 15.28
CA GLN A 36 -6.85 14.35 15.34
C GLN A 36 -8.30 14.44 14.83
N LYS A 37 -8.66 13.65 13.82
CA LYS A 37 -9.95 13.73 13.12
C LYS A 37 -11.02 12.80 13.67
N CYS A 38 -10.63 11.64 14.21
CA CYS A 38 -11.55 10.71 14.86
C CYS A 38 -11.64 11.03 16.36
N THR A 39 -12.38 12.08 16.71
CA THR A 39 -12.62 12.46 18.11
C THR A 39 -13.50 11.48 18.88
N ASN A 40 -14.30 10.68 18.16
CA ASN A 40 -15.20 9.68 18.73
C ASN A 40 -14.73 8.26 18.40
N THR A 41 -14.90 7.34 19.35
CA THR A 41 -14.58 5.91 19.20
C THR A 41 -15.27 5.28 17.99
N ASP A 42 -16.51 5.69 17.71
CA ASP A 42 -17.31 5.23 16.56
C ASP A 42 -16.72 5.62 15.20
N MET A 43 -16.10 6.80 15.10
CA MET A 43 -15.39 7.17 13.87
C MET A 43 -14.10 6.37 13.71
N ALA A 44 -13.40 6.09 14.81
CA ALA A 44 -12.17 5.32 14.78
C ALA A 44 -12.42 3.85 14.35
N SER A 45 -13.52 3.22 14.77
CA SER A 45 -13.82 1.83 14.39
C SER A 45 -14.05 1.65 12.88
N ARG A 46 -14.50 2.71 12.20
CA ARG A 46 -14.79 2.72 10.76
C ARG A 46 -13.78 3.50 9.91
N SER A 47 -12.60 3.81 10.47
CA SER A 47 -11.56 4.56 9.76
C SER A 47 -10.25 3.80 9.61
N PHE A 48 -9.58 4.01 8.48
CA PHE A 48 -8.25 3.48 8.18
C PHE A 48 -7.49 4.41 7.22
N SER A 49 -6.19 4.22 7.15
CA SER A 49 -5.29 4.98 6.28
C SER A 49 -4.63 4.07 5.27
N LEU A 50 -4.52 4.53 4.03
CA LEU A 50 -3.60 4.01 3.03
C LEU A 50 -2.31 4.83 3.09
N ILE A 51 -1.19 4.17 3.40
CA ILE A 51 0.11 4.80 3.56
C ILE A 51 0.91 4.65 2.26
N PHE A 52 1.45 5.76 1.77
CA PHE A 52 2.35 5.86 0.63
C PHE A 52 3.65 6.55 1.09
N PRO A 53 4.75 6.46 0.32
CA PRO A 53 6.00 7.14 0.66
C PRO A 53 5.82 8.64 0.84
N ASP A 54 5.05 9.27 -0.05
CA ASP A 54 4.94 10.74 -0.11
C ASP A 54 3.62 11.28 0.44
N ARG A 55 2.63 10.42 0.71
CA ARG A 55 1.32 10.84 1.22
C ARG A 55 0.60 9.77 2.02
N THR A 56 -0.35 10.20 2.83
CA THR A 56 -1.33 9.31 3.47
C THR A 56 -2.72 9.67 2.98
N VAL A 57 -3.54 8.67 2.70
CA VAL A 57 -4.96 8.86 2.39
C VAL A 57 -5.77 8.25 3.52
N ASP A 58 -6.45 9.10 4.27
CA ASP A 58 -7.33 8.69 5.36
C ASP A 58 -8.76 8.51 4.85
N ILE A 59 -9.39 7.40 5.22
CA ILE A 59 -10.72 7.01 4.79
C ILE A 59 -11.56 6.71 6.02
N THR A 60 -12.73 7.33 6.10
CA THR A 60 -13.77 7.03 7.10
C THR A 60 -14.99 6.53 6.35
N ALA A 61 -15.40 5.30 6.64
CA ALA A 61 -16.62 4.74 6.07
C ALA A 61 -17.86 5.32 6.77
N LEU A 62 -19.00 5.23 6.08
CA LEU A 62 -20.31 5.63 6.60
C LEU A 62 -20.86 4.62 7.61
N ASN A 63 -20.53 3.34 7.43
CA ASN A 63 -20.96 2.24 8.28
C ASN A 63 -19.95 1.08 8.28
N ASP A 64 -20.16 0.10 9.14
CA ASP A 64 -19.24 -1.02 9.37
C ASP A 64 -19.14 -1.96 8.16
N ASP A 65 -20.23 -2.18 7.44
CA ASP A 65 -20.23 -3.01 6.23
C ASP A 65 -19.36 -2.39 5.13
N GLN A 66 -19.51 -1.08 4.93
CA GLN A 66 -18.67 -0.33 3.99
C GLN A 66 -17.22 -0.31 4.46
N TYR A 67 -16.96 -0.12 5.76
CA TYR A 67 -15.60 -0.21 6.30
C TYR A 67 -14.96 -1.56 5.98
N LYS A 68 -15.66 -2.66 6.25
CA LYS A 68 -15.17 -4.01 5.99
C LYS A 68 -14.92 -4.24 4.50
N MET A 69 -15.87 -3.87 3.65
CA MET A 69 -15.74 -4.00 2.19
C MET A 69 -14.54 -3.22 1.66
N LEU A 70 -14.37 -1.96 2.11
CA LEU A 70 -13.26 -1.12 1.69
C LEU A 70 -11.93 -1.69 2.17
N LEU A 71 -11.84 -2.05 3.45
CA LEU A 71 -10.61 -2.57 4.04
C LEU A 71 -10.17 -3.88 3.38
N ASP A 72 -11.08 -4.84 3.25
CA ASP A 72 -10.80 -6.14 2.63
C ASP A 72 -10.49 -5.96 1.14
N GLY A 73 -11.23 -5.09 0.44
CA GLY A 73 -11.04 -4.77 -0.97
C GLY A 73 -9.67 -4.15 -1.27
N PHE A 74 -9.29 -3.09 -0.56
CA PHE A 74 -7.97 -2.46 -0.71
C PHE A 74 -6.84 -3.41 -0.34
N SER A 75 -7.00 -4.18 0.75
CA SER A 75 -6.01 -5.18 1.17
C SER A 75 -5.74 -6.21 0.07
N ALA A 76 -6.81 -6.75 -0.52
CA ALA A 76 -6.71 -7.73 -1.60
C ALA A 76 -6.08 -7.13 -2.87
N LEU A 77 -6.48 -5.90 -3.24
CA LEU A 77 -5.95 -5.21 -4.42
C LEU A 77 -4.45 -4.93 -4.28
N ILE A 78 -4.04 -4.32 -3.17
CA ILE A 78 -2.63 -3.98 -2.91
C ILE A 78 -1.77 -5.25 -2.84
N TYR A 79 -2.27 -6.32 -2.21
CA TYR A 79 -1.58 -7.60 -2.18
C TYR A 79 -1.36 -8.19 -3.58
N ARG A 80 -2.41 -8.21 -4.42
CA ARG A 80 -2.32 -8.70 -5.80
C ARG A 80 -1.35 -7.87 -6.64
N LEU A 81 -1.37 -6.54 -6.50
CA LEU A 81 -0.45 -5.64 -7.18
C LEU A 81 1.00 -5.91 -6.75
N LYS A 82 1.28 -6.08 -5.45
CA LYS A 82 2.62 -6.41 -4.95
C LYS A 82 3.16 -7.72 -5.54
N ILE A 83 2.31 -8.76 -5.63
CA ILE A 83 2.70 -10.03 -6.27
C ILE A 83 3.00 -9.82 -7.76
N ALA A 84 2.12 -9.12 -8.48
CA ALA A 84 2.29 -8.87 -9.91
C ALA A 84 3.60 -8.12 -10.18
N THR A 85 3.87 -7.05 -9.43
CA THR A 85 5.11 -6.27 -9.54
C THR A 85 6.35 -7.10 -9.22
N ALA A 86 6.33 -7.88 -8.15
CA ALA A 86 7.45 -8.76 -7.79
C ALA A 86 7.70 -9.83 -8.88
N SER A 87 6.65 -10.38 -9.48
CA SER A 87 6.78 -11.35 -10.58
C SER A 87 7.39 -10.72 -11.85
N ALA A 88 7.00 -9.48 -12.17
CA ALA A 88 7.53 -8.74 -13.31
C ALA A 88 9.01 -8.40 -13.12
N MET A 89 9.41 -7.95 -11.92
CA MET A 89 10.81 -7.68 -11.57
C MET A 89 11.69 -8.94 -11.72
N ARG A 90 11.21 -10.09 -11.21
CA ARG A 90 11.92 -11.38 -11.37
C ARG A 90 12.08 -11.79 -12.83
N LYS A 91 11.09 -11.52 -13.68
CA LYS A 91 11.17 -11.81 -15.12
C LYS A 91 12.26 -10.95 -15.77
N GLN A 92 12.31 -9.65 -15.48
CA GLN A 92 13.34 -8.74 -16.01
C GLN A 92 14.75 -9.14 -15.58
N GLU A 93 14.95 -9.54 -14.32
CA GLU A 93 16.26 -9.96 -13.82
C GLU A 93 16.79 -11.19 -14.58
N LYS A 94 15.90 -12.16 -14.87
CA LYS A 94 16.25 -13.34 -15.67
C LYS A 94 16.64 -12.97 -17.11
N PHE A 95 15.90 -12.07 -17.76
CA PHE A 95 16.25 -11.58 -19.09
C PHE A 95 17.60 -10.86 -19.08
N ARG A 96 17.86 -10.00 -18.09
CA ARG A 96 19.12 -9.26 -17.96
C ARG A 96 20.32 -10.20 -17.76
N LYS A 97 20.20 -11.23 -16.90
CA LYS A 97 21.25 -12.24 -16.72
C LYS A 97 21.51 -13.06 -17.98
N ALA A 98 20.45 -13.39 -18.75
CA ALA A 98 20.57 -14.12 -19.99
C ALA A 98 21.26 -13.32 -21.11
N SER A 99 21.08 -11.99 -21.16
CA SER A 99 21.78 -11.12 -22.12
C SER A 99 23.27 -10.96 -21.78
N THR A 100 23.63 -10.83 -20.50
CA THR A 100 25.04 -10.69 -20.08
C THR A 100 25.84 -12.00 -20.29
N GLN A 101 25.21 -13.17 -20.15
CA GLN A 101 25.86 -14.45 -20.47
C GLN A 101 26.11 -14.66 -21.97
N LYS A 102 25.30 -14.07 -22.86
CA LYS A 102 25.51 -14.18 -24.32
C LYS A 102 26.67 -13.33 -24.81
N GLU A 103 26.94 -12.17 -24.20
CA GLU A 103 28.08 -11.31 -24.56
C GLU A 103 29.42 -11.91 -24.11
N THR A 104 29.47 -12.49 -22.91
CA THR A 104 30.70 -13.12 -22.38
C THR A 104 31.14 -14.37 -23.15
N HIS A 105 30.22 -15.06 -23.85
CA HIS A 105 30.55 -16.23 -24.67
C HIS A 105 30.97 -15.86 -26.11
N LYS A 106 30.67 -14.65 -26.58
CA LYS A 106 31.04 -14.18 -27.92
C LYS A 106 32.46 -13.59 -27.98
N SER A 107 33.00 -13.14 -26.85
CA SER A 107 34.36 -12.55 -26.75
C SER A 107 35.50 -13.57 -26.60
N ARG A 108 35.21 -14.88 -26.64
CA ARG A 108 36.22 -15.97 -26.52
C ARG A 108 36.37 -16.80 -27.81
N LYS A 109 35.91 -16.30 -28.94
CA LYS A 109 36.16 -16.88 -30.27
C LYS A 109 36.95 -15.92 -31.13
#